data_AF-A0A7T1M908-F1
#
_entry.id   AF-A0A7T1M908-F1
#
_cell.length_a   1.000
_cell.length_b   1.000
_cell.length_c   1.000
_cell.angle_alpha   90.00
_cell.angle_beta   90.00
_cell.angle_gamma   90.00
#
_symmetry.space_group_name_H-M   'P 1'
#
loop_
_entity.id
_entity.type
_entity.pdbx_description
1 polymer ?
#
loop_
_entity_poly.entity_id
_entity_poly.type
_entity_poly.pdbx_seq_one_letter_code
_entity_poly.pdbx_strand_id
1 'polypeptide(L)'
;MDSLLERLLDAAPVNINVVDAEGRILYINEATAACLGRSKAELLGGSDRDLLPPEQFEAIRETDREVLRTGKPARTRIRLDFPTGGKLMIDQKFPLTLPDGSIAVGGIAITLDDD
;
A
#
# COMPACT_ATOMS: atom_id res chain seq x y z
N MET A 1 -12.69 16.72 -4.58
CA MET A 1 -12.57 17.25 -5.95
C MET A 1 -11.48 16.44 -6.60
N ASP A 2 -11.84 15.48 -7.45
CA ASP A 2 -10.92 14.56 -8.10
C ASP A 2 -9.86 15.34 -8.87
N SER A 3 -8.62 15.25 -8.40
CA SER A 3 -7.49 15.85 -9.09
C SER A 3 -7.09 15.00 -10.30
N LEU A 4 -6.42 15.58 -11.30
CA LEU A 4 -5.83 14.81 -12.41
C LEU A 4 -4.89 13.70 -11.87
N LEU A 5 -4.19 13.98 -10.78
CA LEU A 5 -3.30 13.03 -10.12
C LEU A 5 -4.08 11.83 -9.56
N GLU A 6 -5.19 12.07 -8.86
CA GLU A 6 -6.02 11.00 -8.31
C GLU A 6 -6.55 10.09 -9.42
N ARG A 7 -7.06 10.68 -10.51
CA ARG A 7 -7.50 9.92 -11.69
C ARG A 7 -6.39 9.10 -12.34
N LEU A 8 -5.15 9.63 -12.36
CA LEU A 8 -3.98 8.90 -12.87
C LEU A 8 -3.65 7.70 -11.99
N LEU A 9 -3.63 7.89 -10.67
CA LEU A 9 -3.30 6.83 -9.71
C LEU A 9 -4.39 5.74 -9.67
N ASP A 10 -5.67 6.13 -9.78
CA ASP A 10 -6.80 5.20 -9.84
C ASP A 10 -6.84 4.40 -11.15
N ALA A 11 -6.41 4.99 -12.28
CA ALA A 11 -6.33 4.30 -13.56
C ALA A 11 -5.11 3.36 -13.69
N ALA A 12 -4.13 3.47 -12.78
CA ALA A 12 -2.91 2.66 -12.85
C ALA A 12 -3.22 1.19 -12.50
N PRO A 13 -2.83 0.21 -13.34
CA PRO A 13 -3.09 -1.21 -13.10
C PRO A 13 -2.10 -1.84 -12.10
N VAL A 14 -1.69 -1.08 -11.08
CA VAL A 14 -0.75 -1.50 -10.05
C VAL A 14 -1.30 -1.08 -8.69
N ASN A 15 -0.93 -1.82 -7.64
CA ASN A 15 -1.39 -1.51 -6.29
C ASN A 15 -0.65 -0.27 -5.77
N ILE A 16 -1.39 0.77 -5.39
CA ILE A 16 -0.85 1.98 -4.79
C ILE A 16 -1.56 2.27 -3.46
N ASN A 17 -0.78 2.59 -2.43
CA ASN A 17 -1.29 3.00 -1.12
C ASN A 17 -0.36 4.01 -0.43
N VAL A 18 -0.90 4.74 0.53
CA VAL A 18 -0.13 5.55 1.48
C VAL A 18 -0.69 5.32 2.87
N VAL A 19 0.19 5.04 3.83
CA VAL A 19 -0.15 4.91 5.25
C VAL A 19 0.68 5.87 6.11
N ASP A 20 0.12 6.38 7.19
CA ASP A 20 0.90 7.15 8.18
C ASP A 20 1.84 6.26 9.01
N ALA A 21 2.60 6.86 9.92
CA ALA A 21 3.53 6.15 10.79
C ALA A 21 2.84 5.12 11.69
N GLU A 22 1.56 5.31 12.03
CA GLU A 22 0.73 4.43 12.85
C GLU A 22 0.00 3.35 12.03
N GLY A 23 0.02 3.44 10.70
CA GLY A 23 -0.65 2.50 9.79
C GLY A 23 -2.06 2.92 9.38
N ARG A 24 -2.46 4.18 9.58
CA ARG A 24 -3.74 4.69 9.05
C ARG A 24 -3.63 4.90 7.56
N ILE A 25 -4.65 4.47 6.83
CA ILE A 25 -4.69 4.55 5.37
C ILE A 25 -5.03 5.98 4.95
N LEU A 26 -4.04 6.69 4.42
CA LEU A 26 -4.19 8.06 3.91
C LEU A 26 -4.63 8.08 2.44
N TYR A 27 -4.21 7.08 1.67
CA TYR A 27 -4.58 6.90 0.28
C TYR A 27 -4.57 5.42 -0.11
N ILE A 28 -5.49 5.05 -1.00
CA ILE A 28 -5.51 3.76 -1.66
C ILE A 28 -6.13 3.94 -3.05
N ASN A 29 -5.53 3.34 -4.09
CA ASN A 29 -6.11 3.42 -5.42
C ASN A 29 -7.15 2.30 -5.67
N GLU A 30 -7.89 2.44 -6.77
CA GLU A 30 -8.92 1.45 -7.18
C GLU A 30 -8.35 0.04 -7.36
N ALA A 31 -7.14 -0.11 -7.90
CA ALA A 31 -6.52 -1.42 -8.09
C ALA A 31 -6.26 -2.15 -6.75
N THR A 32 -5.79 -1.44 -5.73
CA THR A 32 -5.60 -2.01 -4.39
C THR A 32 -6.93 -2.29 -3.69
N ALA A 33 -7.90 -1.38 -3.79
CA ALA A 33 -9.24 -1.60 -3.26
C ALA A 33 -9.88 -2.86 -3.86
N ALA A 34 -9.80 -3.03 -5.18
CA ALA A 34 -10.28 -4.20 -5.90
C ALA A 34 -9.57 -5.50 -5.48
N CYS A 35 -8.24 -5.48 -5.30
CA CYS A 35 -7.50 -6.66 -4.80
C CYS A 35 -7.97 -7.08 -3.40
N LEU A 36 -8.28 -6.11 -2.54
CA LEU A 36 -8.79 -6.34 -1.19
C LEU A 36 -10.28 -6.69 -1.15
N GLY A 37 -11.00 -6.57 -2.27
CA GLY A 37 -12.44 -6.81 -2.34
C GLY A 37 -13.28 -5.81 -1.52
N ARG A 38 -12.78 -4.58 -1.33
CA ARG A 38 -13.43 -3.51 -0.55
C ARG A 38 -13.42 -2.21 -1.34
N SER A 39 -14.30 -1.27 -1.00
CA SER A 39 -14.29 0.07 -1.61
C SER A 39 -13.24 0.99 -0.97
N LYS A 40 -12.74 2.00 -1.70
CA LYS A 40 -11.87 3.05 -1.14
C LYS A 40 -12.49 3.70 0.09
N ALA A 41 -13.80 3.98 0.04
CA ALA A 41 -14.52 4.65 1.12
C ALA A 41 -14.53 3.86 2.45
N GLU A 42 -14.56 2.52 2.38
CA GLU A 42 -14.49 1.66 3.58
C GLU A 42 -13.08 1.60 4.18
N LEU A 43 -12.05 1.85 3.35
CA LEU A 43 -10.65 1.67 3.73
C LEU A 43 -10.02 2.96 4.24
N LEU A 44 -10.34 4.11 3.63
CA LEU A 44 -9.72 5.39 3.96
C LEU A 44 -9.93 5.79 5.42
N GLY A 45 -8.86 6.21 6.09
CA GLY A 45 -8.84 6.54 7.51
C GLY A 45 -8.84 5.33 8.46
N GLY A 46 -9.06 4.12 7.94
CA GLY A 46 -8.97 2.86 8.68
C GLY A 46 -7.54 2.42 8.95
N SER A 47 -7.39 1.30 9.66
CA SER A 47 -6.10 0.69 10.00
C SER A 47 -5.69 -0.34 8.94
N ASP A 48 -4.43 -0.28 8.50
CA ASP A 48 -3.83 -1.26 7.57
C ASP A 48 -3.77 -2.70 8.11
N ARG A 49 -3.79 -2.84 9.45
CA ARG A 49 -3.87 -4.13 10.17
C ARG A 49 -5.05 -5.01 9.77
N ASP A 50 -6.16 -4.43 9.33
CA ASP A 50 -7.39 -5.15 9.03
C ASP A 50 -7.52 -5.53 7.54
N LEU A 51 -6.46 -5.29 6.76
CA LEU A 51 -6.44 -5.53 5.31
C LEU A 51 -6.03 -6.96 4.94
N LEU A 52 -5.14 -7.57 5.72
CA LEU A 52 -4.50 -8.84 5.40
C LEU A 52 -4.44 -9.75 6.64
N PRO A 53 -4.30 -11.06 6.46
CA PRO A 53 -4.02 -11.98 7.56
C PRO A 53 -2.78 -11.55 8.37
N PRO A 54 -2.74 -11.77 9.69
CA PRO A 54 -1.69 -11.24 10.57
C PRO A 54 -0.25 -11.54 10.12
N GLU A 55 0.01 -12.75 9.62
CA GLU A 55 1.35 -13.15 9.15
C GLU A 55 1.82 -12.35 7.94
N GLN A 56 0.90 -12.08 7.00
CA GLN A 56 1.18 -11.27 5.80
C GLN A 56 1.32 -9.79 6.16
N PHE A 57 0.47 -9.32 7.08
CA PHE A 57 0.53 -7.96 7.60
C PHE A 57 1.88 -7.65 8.24
N GLU A 58 2.41 -8.54 9.09
CA GLU A 58 3.70 -8.29 9.75
C GLU A 58 4.88 -8.17 8.77
N ALA A 59 4.89 -8.95 7.68
CA ALA A 59 5.92 -8.85 6.65
C ALA A 59 5.91 -7.46 5.95
N ILE A 60 4.71 -6.96 5.65
CA ILE A 60 4.51 -5.62 5.09
C ILE A 60 4.91 -4.55 6.10
N ARG A 61 4.49 -4.72 7.36
CA ARG A 61 4.72 -3.76 8.43
C ARG A 61 6.17 -3.65 8.84
N GLU A 62 6.95 -4.73 8.77
CA GLU A 62 8.40 -4.69 8.96
C GLU A 62 9.06 -3.80 7.90
N THR A 63 8.64 -3.93 6.64
CA THR A 63 9.14 -3.07 5.55
C THR A 63 8.77 -1.60 5.77
N ASP A 64 7.57 -1.29 6.26
CA ASP A 64 7.18 0.08 6.64
C ASP A 64 8.07 0.61 7.76
N ARG A 65 8.29 -0.20 8.80
CA ARG A 65 9.16 0.16 9.95
C ARG A 65 10.59 0.43 9.48
N GLU A 66 11.12 -0.32 8.53
CA GLU A 66 12.43 -0.07 7.94
C GLU A 66 12.48 1.27 7.22
N VAL A 67 11.49 1.58 6.38
CA VAL A 67 11.41 2.85 5.65
C VAL A 67 11.32 4.02 6.63
N LEU A 68 10.45 3.94 7.64
CA LEU A 68 10.30 4.98 8.66
C LEU A 68 11.58 5.19 9.47
N ARG A 69 12.26 4.10 9.86
CA ARG A 69 13.50 4.17 10.64
C ARG A 69 14.67 4.72 9.84
N THR A 70 14.78 4.38 8.56
CA THR A 70 15.95 4.70 7.74
C THR A 70 15.78 5.97 6.91
N GLY A 71 14.55 6.40 6.64
CA GLY A 71 14.24 7.44 5.66
C GLY A 71 14.64 7.06 4.24
N LYS A 72 14.79 5.76 3.94
CA LYS A 72 15.21 5.24 2.63
C LYS A 72 14.16 4.32 2.03
N PRO A 73 14.04 4.27 0.69
CA PRO A 73 13.19 3.28 0.04
C PRO A 73 13.62 1.84 0.33
N ALA A 74 12.64 0.95 0.43
CA ALA A 74 12.83 -0.50 0.55
C ALA A 74 12.09 -1.22 -0.58
N ARG A 75 12.60 -2.37 -0.99
CA ARG A 75 12.00 -3.19 -2.04
C ARG A 75 12.03 -4.65 -1.63
N THR A 76 10.88 -5.30 -1.67
CA THR A 76 10.73 -6.70 -1.29
C THR A 76 10.00 -7.47 -2.39
N ARG A 77 10.28 -8.77 -2.48
CA ARG A 77 9.47 -9.70 -3.26
C ARG A 77 8.59 -10.44 -2.27
N ILE A 78 7.27 -10.31 -2.43
CA ILE A 78 6.30 -10.80 -1.44
C ILE A 78 5.21 -11.61 -2.15
N ARG A 79 4.79 -12.71 -1.52
CA ARG A 79 3.58 -13.44 -1.92
C ARG A 79 2.49 -13.11 -0.91
N LEU A 80 1.38 -12.59 -1.40
CA LEU A 80 0.22 -12.23 -0.59
C LEU A 80 -1.01 -12.98 -1.08
N ASP A 81 -1.82 -13.46 -0.14
CA ASP A 81 -3.11 -14.06 -0.41
C ASP A 81 -4.21 -13.02 -0.19
N PHE A 82 -4.82 -12.62 -1.30
CA PHE A 82 -5.95 -11.72 -1.33
C PHE A 82 -7.27 -12.50 -1.50
N PRO A 83 -8.42 -11.89 -1.19
CA PRO A 83 -9.72 -12.46 -1.52
C PRO A 83 -9.87 -12.82 -3.01
N THR A 84 -9.20 -12.09 -3.90
CA THR A 84 -9.19 -12.34 -5.35
C THR A 84 -8.20 -13.43 -5.79
N GLY A 85 -7.45 -14.02 -4.86
CA GLY A 85 -6.42 -15.03 -5.13
C GLY A 85 -5.00 -14.58 -4.75
N GLY A 86 -4.10 -15.55 -4.59
CA GLY A 86 -2.71 -15.31 -4.26
C GLY A 86 -1.92 -14.65 -5.38
N LYS A 87 -1.11 -13.65 -5.05
CA LYS A 87 -0.29 -12.87 -5.98
C LYS A 87 1.16 -12.84 -5.51
N LEU A 88 2.09 -13.06 -6.45
CA LEU A 88 3.50 -12.77 -6.24
C LEU A 88 3.76 -11.35 -6.75
N MET A 89 4.41 -10.53 -5.94
CA MET A 89 4.57 -9.12 -6.25
C MET A 89 5.99 -8.65 -5.94
N ILE A 90 6.39 -7.59 -6.62
CA ILE A 90 7.43 -6.68 -6.15
C ILE A 90 6.74 -5.53 -5.44
N ASP A 91 6.99 -5.38 -4.15
CA ASP A 91 6.52 -4.25 -3.34
C ASP A 91 7.66 -3.26 -3.15
N GLN A 92 7.42 -2.00 -3.52
CA GLN A 92 8.35 -0.91 -3.34
C GLN A 92 7.74 0.12 -2.40
N LYS A 93 8.44 0.37 -1.30
CA LYS A 93 8.03 1.31 -0.28
C LYS A 93 9.01 2.47 -0.17
N PHE A 94 8.50 3.66 0.12
CA PHE A 94 9.31 4.88 0.19
C PHE A 94 8.72 5.89 1.16
N PRO A 95 9.57 6.73 1.80
CA PRO A 95 9.10 7.75 2.72
C PRO A 95 8.44 8.89 1.93
N LEU A 96 7.33 9.40 2.46
CA LEU A 96 6.64 10.58 1.96
C LEU A 96 6.54 11.61 3.08
N THR A 97 7.07 12.80 2.86
CA THR A 97 6.89 13.91 3.80
C THR A 97 5.51 14.54 3.59
N LEU A 98 4.68 14.53 4.63
CA LEU A 98 3.37 15.15 4.63
C LEU A 98 3.49 16.68 4.81
N PRO A 99 2.44 17.46 4.49
CA PRO A 99 2.48 18.92 4.62
C PRO A 99 2.79 19.44 6.03
N ASP A 100 2.49 18.65 7.07
CA ASP A 100 2.79 18.98 8.47
C ASP A 100 4.22 18.59 8.90
N GLY A 101 5.01 18.02 7.98
CA GLY A 101 6.39 17.57 8.22
C GLY A 101 6.51 16.16 8.77
N SER A 102 5.41 15.48 9.10
CA SER A 102 5.44 14.06 9.48
C SER A 102 5.78 13.17 8.27
N ILE A 103 6.20 11.93 8.55
CA ILE A 103 6.56 10.96 7.51
C ILE A 103 5.48 9.88 7.42
N ALA A 104 4.97 9.69 6.21
CA ALA A 104 4.15 8.57 5.81
C ALA A 104 4.97 7.57 4.97
N VAL A 105 4.43 6.38 4.74
CA VAL A 105 4.99 5.40 3.82
C VAL A 105 4.08 5.27 2.60
N GLY A 106 4.64 5.56 1.42
CA GLY A 106 4.02 5.24 0.15
C GLY A 106 4.43 3.83 -0.29
N GLY A 107 3.48 3.07 -0.84
CA GLY A 107 3.68 1.75 -1.40
C GLY A 107 3.22 1.68 -2.86
N ILE A 108 4.03 1.05 -3.70
CA ILE A 108 3.66 0.65 -5.05
C ILE A 108 4.02 -0.82 -5.22
N ALA A 109 3.03 -1.67 -5.47
CA ALA A 109 3.25 -3.09 -5.72
C ALA A 109 2.80 -3.49 -7.13
N ILE A 110 3.68 -4.24 -7.81
CA ILE A 110 3.47 -4.74 -9.16
C ILE A 110 3.35 -6.25 -9.07
N THR A 111 2.23 -6.80 -9.54
CA THR A 111 2.06 -8.25 -9.66
C THR A 111 3.03 -8.77 -10.72
N LEU A 112 3.74 -9.85 -10.38
CA LEU A 112 4.53 -10.62 -11.32
C LEU A 112 3.60 -11.71 -11.86
N ASP A 113 3.32 -11.66 -13.16
CA ASP A 113 2.67 -12.76 -13.84
C ASP A 113 3.65 -13.93 -13.94
N ASP A 114 3.15 -15.16 -13.83
CA ASP A 114 3.92 -16.35 -14.16
C ASP A 114 3.94 -16.45 -15.71
N ASP A 115 5.12 -16.35 -16.33
CA ASP A 115 5.35 -16.45 -17.78
C ASP A 115 4.75 -17.71 -18.42
#